data_AF-A0A8J4U7X1-F1
#
_entry.id   AF-A0A8J4U7X1-F1
#
_cell.length_a   1.000
_cell.length_b   1.000
_cell.length_c   1.000
_cell.angle_alpha   90.00
_cell.angle_beta   90.00
_cell.angle_gamma   90.00
#
_symmetry.space_group_name_H-M   'P 1'
#
loop_
_entity.id
_entity.type
_entity.pdbx_description
1 polymer ?
#
loop_
_entity_poly.entity_id
_entity_poly.type
_entity_poly.pdbx_seq_one_letter_code
_entity_poly.pdbx_strand_id
1 'polypeptide(L)'
;YEIQRQIEVLHSGGTVLNETRSFDSKTGTTVPMRDKEGLQDYRFMPEPNLPPLFVYEGVSSVPHGVDPAHMVVIDRLKAQIPELPGVKRTRLMEEYGILPEHSFTLVNEDGLMDFFERVVQRTNAEPKKLIGWVIKELMGNLHQQNLKVTQSPVSPEALAQLLNLLESGFISSSAAKV
;
A
#
# COMPACT_ATOMS: atom_id res chain seq x y z
N TYR A 1 -15.82 0.40 19.14
CA TYR A 1 -17.18 0.14 19.64
C TYR A 1 -17.46 -1.36 19.79
N GLU A 2 -17.46 -2.15 18.71
CA GLU A 2 -17.92 -3.55 18.77
C GLU A 2 -17.15 -4.45 19.75
N ILE A 3 -15.82 -4.34 19.80
CA ILE A 3 -14.99 -5.06 20.77
C ILE A 3 -15.45 -4.77 22.21
N GLN A 4 -15.64 -3.49 22.54
CA GLN A 4 -16.07 -3.04 23.86
C GLN A 4 -17.48 -3.55 24.22
N ARG A 5 -18.41 -3.48 23.27
CA ARG A 5 -19.78 -4.00 23.43
C ARG A 5 -19.77 -5.50 23.76
N GLN A 6 -18.98 -6.30 23.05
CA GLN A 6 -18.89 -7.75 23.35
C GLN A 6 -18.27 -8.03 24.72
N ILE A 7 -17.22 -7.27 25.09
CA ILE A 7 -16.60 -7.34 26.42
C ILE A 7 -17.62 -7.03 27.53
N GLU A 8 -18.42 -5.97 27.38
CA GLU A 8 -19.44 -5.57 28.36
C GLU A 8 -20.55 -6.61 28.51
N VAL A 9 -21.02 -7.18 27.40
CA VAL A 9 -22.00 -8.28 27.43
C VAL A 9 -21.46 -9.46 28.25
N LEU A 10 -20.21 -9.86 28.02
CA LEU A 10 -19.59 -10.97 28.76
C LEU A 10 -19.37 -10.63 30.24
N HIS A 11 -18.92 -9.41 30.58
CA HIS A 11 -18.72 -8.99 31.97
C HIS A 11 -20.02 -8.90 32.77
N SER A 12 -21.12 -8.54 32.11
CA SER A 12 -22.46 -8.55 32.71
C SER A 12 -23.05 -9.95 32.92
N GLY A 13 -22.31 -11.01 32.54
CA GLY A 13 -22.76 -12.41 32.60
C GLY A 13 -23.71 -12.80 31.46
N GLY A 14 -23.85 -11.94 30.44
CA GLY A 14 -24.64 -12.21 29.25
C GLY A 14 -23.89 -13.02 28.19
N THR A 15 -24.62 -13.44 27.15
CA THR A 15 -24.09 -14.20 26.02
C THR A 15 -24.06 -13.33 24.77
N VAL A 16 -22.91 -13.32 24.07
CA VAL A 16 -22.81 -12.65 22.76
C VAL A 16 -23.54 -13.49 21.71
N LEU A 17 -24.60 -12.92 21.12
CA LEU A 17 -25.36 -13.56 20.05
C LEU A 17 -24.57 -13.56 18.74
N ASN A 18 -24.66 -14.66 17.97
CA ASN A 18 -24.11 -14.73 16.63
C ASN A 18 -25.07 -14.06 15.65
N GLU A 19 -24.80 -12.79 15.35
CA GLU A 19 -25.66 -11.93 14.55
C GLU A 19 -24.86 -11.18 13.49
N THR A 20 -25.57 -10.62 12.51
CA THR A 20 -25.01 -9.66 11.57
C THR A 20 -25.40 -8.26 12.05
N ARG A 21 -24.40 -7.39 12.23
CA ARG A 21 -24.59 -5.99 12.66
C ARG A 21 -24.11 -5.04 11.57
N SER A 22 -24.76 -3.88 11.45
CA SER A 22 -24.29 -2.77 10.61
C SER A 22 -23.51 -1.76 11.46
N PHE A 23 -22.66 -0.95 10.83
CA PHE A 23 -21.99 0.19 11.46
C PHE A 23 -22.67 1.49 11.06
N ASP A 24 -23.10 2.28 12.05
CA ASP A 24 -23.61 3.64 11.84
C ASP A 24 -22.45 4.64 12.00
N SER A 25 -22.08 5.30 10.91
CA SER A 25 -20.98 6.28 10.90
C SER A 25 -21.31 7.57 11.65
N LYS A 26 -22.59 7.91 11.87
CA LYS A 26 -23.00 9.12 12.60
C LYS A 26 -22.83 8.95 14.10
N THR A 27 -23.19 7.79 14.62
CA THR A 27 -23.10 7.48 16.07
C THR A 27 -21.81 6.75 16.44
N GLY A 28 -21.09 6.18 15.46
CA GLY A 28 -19.93 5.34 15.69
C GLY A 28 -20.26 3.99 16.34
N THR A 29 -21.53 3.58 16.30
CA THR A 29 -22.02 2.37 16.97
C THR A 29 -22.39 1.27 15.98
N THR A 30 -22.46 0.02 16.47
CA THR A 30 -23.02 -1.09 15.69
C THR A 30 -24.49 -1.31 16.03
N VAL A 31 -25.32 -1.60 15.03
CA VAL A 31 -26.77 -1.84 15.17
C VAL A 31 -27.08 -3.27 14.70
N PRO A 32 -27.84 -4.08 15.47
CA PRO A 32 -28.21 -5.41 15.04
C PRO A 32 -29.08 -5.36 13.77
N MET A 33 -28.86 -6.27 12.84
CA MET A 33 -29.70 -6.41 11.64
C MET A 33 -30.50 -7.70 11.68
N ARG A 34 -29.81 -8.83 11.48
CA ARG A 34 -30.41 -10.16 11.48
C ARG A 34 -29.62 -11.08 12.40
N ASP A 35 -30.31 -11.99 13.05
CA ASP A 35 -29.68 -13.15 13.65
C ASP A 35 -29.19 -14.11 12.55
N LYS A 36 -28.31 -15.03 12.94
CA LYS A 36 -27.90 -16.15 12.07
C LYS A 36 -28.65 -17.42 12.46
N GLU A 37 -29.94 -17.31 12.78
CA GLU A 37 -30.79 -18.47 13.05
C GLU A 37 -31.11 -19.17 11.71
N GLY A 38 -30.39 -20.25 11.44
CA GLY A 38 -30.45 -20.99 10.18
C GLY A 38 -29.26 -20.66 9.29
N LEU A 39 -28.24 -21.54 9.30
CA LEU A 39 -27.19 -21.53 8.29
C LEU A 39 -27.88 -21.58 6.92
N GLN A 40 -27.73 -20.50 6.15
CA GLN A 40 -28.31 -20.43 4.82
C GLN A 40 -27.62 -21.49 3.97
N ASP A 41 -28.36 -22.49 3.51
CA ASP A 41 -27.83 -23.49 2.60
C ASP A 41 -27.62 -22.83 1.23
N TYR A 42 -26.37 -22.45 0.97
CA TYR A 42 -25.96 -21.85 -0.30
C TYR A 42 -26.00 -22.83 -1.46
N ARG A 43 -26.22 -24.13 -1.20
CA ARG A 43 -26.33 -25.20 -2.21
C ARG A 43 -25.17 -25.14 -3.21
N PHE A 44 -23.95 -25.04 -2.66
CA PHE A 44 -22.74 -24.97 -3.47
C PHE A 44 -22.67 -26.17 -4.42
N MET A 45 -22.56 -25.88 -5.71
CA MET A 45 -22.30 -26.85 -6.76
C MET A 45 -21.23 -26.27 -7.70
N PRO A 46 -20.44 -27.11 -8.38
CA PRO A 46 -19.55 -26.63 -9.43
C PRO A 46 -20.34 -25.84 -10.48
N GLU A 47 -19.83 -24.67 -10.87
CA GLU A 47 -20.45 -23.85 -11.91
C GLU A 47 -20.37 -24.60 -13.25
N PRO A 48 -21.50 -25.02 -13.85
CA PRO A 48 -21.48 -25.87 -15.04
C PRO A 48 -21.02 -25.13 -16.30
N ASN A 49 -21.13 -23.80 -16.34
CA ASN A 49 -20.78 -23.01 -17.52
C ASN A 49 -19.30 -22.58 -17.54
N LEU A 50 -18.57 -22.78 -16.44
CA LEU A 50 -17.16 -22.44 -16.36
C LEU A 50 -16.32 -23.72 -16.34
N PRO A 51 -15.48 -23.97 -17.36
CA PRO A 51 -14.54 -25.08 -17.28
C PRO A 51 -13.57 -24.86 -16.11
N PRO A 52 -13.02 -25.94 -15.53
CA PRO A 52 -12.00 -25.82 -14.49
C PRO A 52 -10.80 -24.97 -14.96
N LEU A 53 -10.31 -24.11 -14.08
CA LEU A 53 -9.05 -23.39 -14.28
C LEU A 53 -7.88 -24.30 -13.93
N PHE A 54 -7.00 -24.58 -14.89
CA PHE A 54 -5.82 -25.40 -14.64
C PHE A 54 -4.64 -24.53 -14.19
N VAL A 55 -4.01 -24.90 -13.08
CA VAL A 55 -2.84 -24.19 -12.53
C VAL A 55 -1.62 -25.09 -12.59
N TYR A 56 -0.56 -24.62 -13.23
CA TYR A 56 0.69 -25.34 -13.44
C TYR A 56 1.86 -24.56 -12.85
N GLU A 57 2.87 -25.25 -12.32
CA GLU A 57 4.04 -24.59 -11.74
C GLU A 57 4.82 -23.84 -12.83
N GLY A 58 5.19 -24.55 -13.91
CA GLY A 58 5.98 -24.03 -15.01
C GLY A 58 5.50 -24.52 -16.38
N VAL A 59 5.97 -23.88 -17.46
CA VAL A 59 5.57 -24.21 -18.85
C VAL A 59 5.86 -25.68 -19.19
N SER A 60 6.94 -26.25 -18.66
CA SER A 60 7.32 -27.66 -18.88
C SER A 60 6.36 -28.66 -18.24
N SER A 61 5.54 -28.24 -17.27
CA SER A 61 4.53 -29.07 -16.62
C SER A 61 3.16 -29.05 -17.32
N VAL A 62 3.03 -28.25 -18.38
CA VAL A 62 1.78 -28.12 -19.16
C VAL A 62 1.66 -29.29 -20.15
N PRO A 63 0.60 -30.11 -20.08
CA PRO A 63 0.35 -31.17 -21.05
C PRO A 63 0.13 -30.63 -22.47
N HIS A 64 0.42 -31.45 -23.48
CA HIS A 64 0.11 -31.11 -24.87
C HIS A 64 -1.41 -31.03 -25.08
N GLY A 65 -1.87 -29.98 -25.77
CA GLY A 65 -3.28 -29.78 -26.11
C GLY A 65 -4.11 -28.98 -25.10
N VAL A 66 -3.50 -28.44 -24.04
CA VAL A 66 -4.19 -27.51 -23.13
C VAL A 66 -4.27 -26.13 -23.79
N ASP A 67 -5.46 -25.55 -23.82
CA ASP A 67 -5.70 -24.19 -24.30
C ASP A 67 -5.06 -23.16 -23.36
N PRO A 68 -4.15 -22.28 -23.84
CA PRO A 68 -3.58 -21.18 -23.07
C PRO A 68 -4.61 -20.28 -22.39
N ALA A 69 -5.84 -20.18 -22.91
CA ALA A 69 -6.91 -19.37 -22.34
C ALA A 69 -7.49 -19.96 -21.03
N HIS A 70 -7.30 -21.26 -20.77
CA HIS A 70 -7.85 -21.96 -19.60
C HIS A 70 -6.78 -22.43 -18.60
N MET A 71 -5.57 -21.86 -18.69
CA MET A 71 -4.47 -22.21 -17.80
C MET A 71 -3.78 -21.00 -17.18
N VAL A 72 -3.20 -21.22 -16.00
CA VAL A 72 -2.32 -20.29 -15.30
C VAL A 72 -0.98 -20.96 -15.06
N VAL A 73 0.11 -20.26 -15.37
CA VAL A 73 1.48 -20.73 -15.11
C VAL A 73 2.10 -19.88 -14.00
N ILE A 74 2.39 -20.50 -12.87
CA ILE A 74 2.87 -19.83 -11.65
C ILE A 74 4.18 -19.10 -11.90
N ASP A 75 5.16 -19.73 -12.58
CA ASP A 75 6.47 -19.11 -12.84
C ASP A 75 6.37 -17.82 -13.66
N ARG A 76 5.44 -17.77 -14.62
CA ARG A 76 5.19 -16.56 -15.42
C ARG A 76 4.64 -15.43 -14.56
N LEU A 77 3.71 -15.75 -13.66
CA LEU A 77 3.16 -14.78 -12.72
C LEU A 77 4.23 -14.30 -11.74
N LYS A 78 5.00 -15.22 -11.14
CA LYS A 78 6.10 -14.90 -10.23
C LYS A 78 7.10 -13.92 -10.85
N ALA A 79 7.44 -14.10 -12.13
CA ALA A 79 8.36 -13.20 -12.85
C ALA A 79 7.79 -11.80 -13.12
N GLN A 80 6.47 -11.63 -13.06
CA GLN A 80 5.78 -10.34 -13.26
C GLN A 80 5.44 -9.63 -11.96
N ILE A 81 5.51 -10.32 -10.82
CA ILE A 81 5.22 -9.71 -9.52
C ILE A 81 6.31 -8.67 -9.21
N PRO A 82 5.95 -7.39 -9.04
CA PRO A 82 6.92 -6.37 -8.67
C PRO A 82 7.41 -6.59 -7.23
N GLU A 83 8.46 -5.87 -6.85
CA GLU A 83 8.96 -5.87 -5.48
C GLU A 83 7.83 -5.57 -4.48
N LEU A 84 7.56 -6.52 -3.59
CA LEU A 84 6.48 -6.41 -2.62
C LEU A 84 6.75 -5.25 -1.64
N PRO A 85 5.71 -4.57 -1.12
CA PRO A 85 5.87 -3.44 -0.20
C PRO A 85 6.79 -3.72 1.00
N GLY A 86 6.68 -4.91 1.59
CA GLY A 86 7.52 -5.31 2.73
C GLY A 86 9.00 -5.43 2.36
N VAL A 87 9.29 -6.08 1.23
CA VAL A 87 10.66 -6.25 0.71
C VAL A 87 11.26 -4.89 0.36
N LYS A 88 10.48 -4.04 -0.32
CA LYS A 88 10.88 -2.68 -0.67
C LYS A 88 11.25 -1.85 0.55
N ARG A 89 10.43 -1.87 1.61
CA ARG A 89 10.74 -1.14 2.85
C ARG A 89 12.06 -1.60 3.47
N THR A 90 12.32 -2.90 3.52
CA THR A 90 13.59 -3.45 4.00
C THR A 90 14.76 -2.97 3.14
N ARG A 91 14.65 -3.07 1.81
CA ARG A 91 15.67 -2.57 0.88
C ARG A 91 15.98 -1.09 1.11
N LEU A 92 14.96 -0.24 1.25
CA LEU A 92 15.17 1.20 1.50
C LEU A 92 15.90 1.50 2.81
N MET A 93 15.68 0.68 3.84
CA MET A 93 16.39 0.82 5.11
C MET A 93 17.85 0.39 4.98
N GLU A 94 18.12 -0.70 4.27
CA GLU A 94 19.47 -1.26 4.09
C GLU A 94 20.32 -0.44 3.09
N GLU A 95 19.74 -0.05 1.96
CA GLU A 95 20.43 0.62 0.86
C GLU A 95 20.61 2.12 1.11
N TYR A 96 19.59 2.78 1.66
CA TYR A 96 19.56 4.24 1.82
C TYR A 96 19.67 4.71 3.28
N GLY A 97 19.73 3.79 4.25
CA GLY A 97 19.82 4.14 5.67
C GLY A 97 18.62 4.93 6.20
N ILE A 98 17.46 4.75 5.57
CA ILE A 98 16.20 5.45 5.88
C ILE A 98 15.53 4.80 7.10
N LEU A 99 14.87 5.60 7.93
CA LEU A 99 14.13 5.13 9.09
C LEU A 99 12.87 4.31 8.70
N PRO A 100 12.43 3.34 9.52
CA PRO A 100 11.25 2.52 9.24
C PRO A 100 9.97 3.33 8.98
N GLU A 101 9.79 4.44 9.71
CA GLU A 101 8.63 5.32 9.55
C GLU A 101 8.60 6.00 8.17
N HIS A 102 9.77 6.43 7.67
CA HIS A 102 9.88 7.08 6.37
C HIS A 102 9.72 6.07 5.22
N SER A 103 10.27 4.86 5.38
CA SER A 103 10.06 3.80 4.37
C SER A 103 8.57 3.39 4.30
N PHE A 104 7.87 3.40 5.44
CA PHE A 104 6.42 3.22 5.46
C PHE A 104 5.68 4.32 4.68
N THR A 105 6.01 5.59 4.90
CA THR A 105 5.39 6.70 4.15
C THR A 105 5.67 6.60 2.65
N LEU A 106 6.92 6.40 2.24
CA LEU A 106 7.30 6.31 0.82
C LEU A 106 6.52 5.24 0.05
N VAL A 107 6.33 4.07 0.68
CA VAL A 107 5.73 2.91 0.02
C VAL A 107 4.20 2.94 0.03
N ASN A 108 3.58 3.65 0.97
CA ASN A 108 2.12 3.73 1.06
C ASN A 108 1.52 4.95 0.37
N GLU A 109 2.30 6.00 0.11
CA GLU A 109 1.82 7.18 -0.61
C GLU A 109 1.97 7.01 -2.13
N ASP A 110 0.87 7.22 -2.84
CA ASP A 110 0.81 6.99 -4.29
C ASP A 110 1.78 7.89 -5.06
N GLY A 111 2.71 7.26 -5.78
CA GLY A 111 3.70 7.95 -6.62
C GLY A 111 4.88 8.57 -5.88
N LEU A 112 4.87 8.59 -4.53
CA LEU A 112 5.97 9.16 -3.74
C LEU A 112 7.26 8.36 -3.88
N MET A 113 7.14 7.04 -3.98
CA MET A 113 8.28 6.13 -4.15
C MET A 113 9.06 6.38 -5.45
N ASP A 114 8.36 6.45 -6.58
CA ASP A 114 8.95 6.73 -7.90
C ASP A 114 9.52 8.16 -7.94
N PHE A 115 8.82 9.13 -7.31
CA PHE A 115 9.35 10.47 -7.13
C PHE A 115 10.69 10.44 -6.39
N PHE A 116 10.75 9.79 -5.22
CA PHE A 116 11.95 9.68 -4.40
C PHE A 116 13.12 9.02 -5.15
N GLU A 117 12.90 7.87 -5.80
CA GLU A 117 13.96 7.18 -6.55
C GLU A 117 14.49 8.05 -7.70
N ARG A 118 13.62 8.78 -8.41
CA ARG A 118 14.06 9.69 -9.48
C ARG A 118 14.90 10.86 -8.97
N VAL A 119 14.60 11.39 -7.78
CA VAL A 119 15.42 12.45 -7.16
C VAL A 119 16.77 11.88 -6.74
N VAL A 120 16.79 10.71 -6.08
CA VAL A 120 18.03 10.04 -5.66
C VAL A 120 18.96 9.78 -6.84
N GLN A 121 18.44 9.35 -7.99
CA GLN A 121 19.23 9.13 -9.21
C GLN A 121 19.86 10.41 -9.81
N ARG A 122 19.39 11.60 -9.42
CA ARG A 122 19.78 12.89 -10.04
C ARG A 122 20.49 13.84 -9.07
N THR A 123 20.63 13.45 -7.82
CA THR A 123 21.26 14.28 -6.78
C THR A 123 22.53 13.61 -6.26
N ASN A 124 23.47 14.45 -5.81
CA ASN A 124 24.64 13.99 -5.09
C ASN A 124 24.40 13.98 -3.56
N ALA A 125 23.24 14.44 -3.11
CA ALA A 125 22.89 14.47 -1.70
C ALA A 125 22.64 13.06 -1.17
N GLU A 126 23.06 12.80 0.07
CA GLU A 126 22.80 11.53 0.73
C GLU A 126 21.28 11.27 0.85
N PRO A 127 20.80 10.07 0.44
CA PRO A 127 19.38 9.72 0.51
C PRO A 127 18.74 9.94 1.90
N LYS A 128 19.52 9.72 2.96
CA LYS A 128 19.11 9.94 4.35
C LYS A 128 18.83 11.41 4.70
N LYS A 129 19.53 12.36 4.08
CA LYS A 129 19.24 13.80 4.23
C LYS A 129 18.07 14.23 3.34
N LEU A 130 17.99 13.64 2.15
CA LEU A 130 16.99 13.92 1.13
C LEU A 130 15.57 13.55 1.54
N ILE A 131 15.40 12.45 2.27
CA ILE A 131 14.09 11.94 2.67
C ILE A 131 13.27 12.98 3.47
N GLY A 132 13.95 13.80 4.28
CA GLY A 132 13.31 14.88 5.03
C GLY A 132 12.71 15.94 4.11
N TRP A 133 13.37 16.27 3.01
CA TRP A 133 12.84 17.22 2.02
C TRP A 133 11.64 16.67 1.27
N VAL A 134 11.66 15.38 0.93
CA VAL A 134 10.55 14.73 0.21
C VAL A 134 9.32 14.58 1.11
N ILE A 135 9.49 14.04 2.33
CA ILE A 135 8.37 13.77 3.24
C ILE A 135 7.87 15.04 3.93
N LYS A 136 8.78 15.89 4.44
CA LYS A 136 8.33 17.03 5.25
C LYS A 136 7.98 18.24 4.40
N GLU A 137 8.85 18.59 3.47
CA GLU A 137 8.69 19.84 2.71
C GLU A 137 7.78 19.61 1.49
N LEU A 138 8.12 18.69 0.59
CA LEU A 138 7.31 18.45 -0.62
C LEU A 138 5.91 17.93 -0.28
N MET A 139 5.82 16.76 0.38
CA MET A 139 4.53 16.16 0.69
C MET A 139 3.70 17.05 1.65
N GLY A 140 4.34 17.74 2.59
CA GLY A 140 3.67 18.73 3.44
C GLY A 140 3.02 19.87 2.65
N ASN A 141 3.74 20.44 1.67
CA ASN A 141 3.19 21.49 0.79
C ASN A 141 2.08 20.97 -0.13
N LEU A 142 2.24 19.78 -0.69
CA LEU A 142 1.21 19.15 -1.54
C LEU A 142 -0.08 18.92 -0.76
N HIS A 143 0.02 18.42 0.48
CA HIS A 143 -1.15 18.22 1.35
C HIS A 143 -1.86 19.54 1.67
N GLN A 144 -1.12 20.63 1.93
CA GLN A 144 -1.73 21.95 2.16
C GLN A 144 -2.51 22.46 0.95
N GLN A 145 -2.09 22.07 -0.26
CA GLN A 145 -2.75 22.43 -1.51
C GLN A 145 -3.76 21.36 -1.99
N ASN A 146 -3.96 20.28 -1.23
CA ASN A 146 -4.76 19.11 -1.61
C ASN A 146 -4.36 18.50 -2.97
N LEU A 147 -3.05 18.50 -3.26
CA LEU A 147 -2.48 17.92 -4.46
C LEU A 147 -1.89 16.54 -4.17
N LYS A 148 -2.01 15.62 -5.15
CA LYS A 148 -1.28 14.36 -5.14
C LYS A 148 0.17 14.58 -5.60
N VAL A 149 1.06 13.65 -5.28
CA VAL A 149 2.46 13.66 -5.76
C VAL A 149 2.55 13.71 -7.29
N THR A 150 1.65 13.01 -7.98
CA THR A 150 1.56 13.02 -9.46
C THR A 150 1.14 14.37 -10.05
N GLN A 151 0.57 15.26 -9.24
CA GLN A 151 0.15 16.61 -9.61
C GLN A 151 1.14 17.68 -9.11
N SER A 152 2.28 17.26 -8.57
CA SER A 152 3.27 18.17 -8.03
C SER A 152 3.74 19.16 -9.11
N PRO A 153 3.71 20.48 -8.84
CA PRO A 153 4.31 21.47 -9.73
C PRO A 153 5.85 21.39 -9.73
N VAL A 154 6.43 20.74 -8.70
CA VAL A 154 7.87 20.50 -8.59
C VAL A 154 8.17 19.12 -9.15
N SER A 155 8.97 19.07 -10.21
CA SER A 155 9.45 17.80 -10.77
C SER A 155 10.57 17.19 -9.92
N PRO A 156 10.79 15.86 -10.00
CA PRO A 156 11.94 15.23 -9.36
C PRO A 156 13.28 15.88 -9.73
N GLU A 157 13.42 16.30 -10.98
CA GLU A 157 14.61 16.99 -11.50
C GLU A 157 14.84 18.34 -10.81
N ALA A 158 13.78 19.14 -10.66
CA ALA A 158 13.86 20.45 -10.02
C ALA A 158 14.26 20.32 -8.54
N LEU A 159 13.67 19.35 -7.84
CA LEU A 159 14.05 19.08 -6.45
C LEU A 159 15.50 18.60 -6.33
N ALA A 160 15.95 17.72 -7.23
CA ALA A 160 17.34 17.25 -7.22
C ALA A 160 18.34 18.41 -7.43
N GLN A 161 18.04 19.34 -8.33
CA GLN A 161 18.87 20.54 -8.56
C GLN A 161 18.93 21.43 -7.31
N LEU A 162 17.78 21.67 -6.66
CA LEU A 162 17.73 22.44 -5.42
C LEU A 162 18.60 21.81 -4.32
N LEU A 163 18.52 20.48 -4.17
CA LEU A 163 19.31 19.75 -3.17
C LEU A 163 20.80 19.77 -3.47
N ASN A 164 21.21 19.74 -4.74
CA ASN A 164 22.61 19.88 -5.13
C ASN A 164 23.15 21.30 -4.82
N LEU A 165 22.34 22.34 -5.00
CA LEU A 165 22.71 23.70 -4.62
C LEU A 165 22.84 23.85 -3.10
N LEU A 166 22.00 23.16 -2.33
CA LEU A 166 22.08 23.11 -0.88
C LEU A 166 23.35 22.39 -0.41
N GLU A 167 23.66 21.22 -0.97
CA GLU A 167 24.85 20.43 -0.57
C GLU A 167 26.15 21.14 -0.96
N SER A 168 26.17 21.90 -2.05
CA SER A 168 27.33 22.74 -2.42
C SER A 168 27.51 23.99 -1.55
N GLY A 169 26.54 24.28 -0.66
CA GLY A 169 26.56 25.47 0.20
C GLY A 169 26.25 26.77 -0.53
N PHE A 170 25.81 26.71 -1.80
CA PHE A 170 25.46 27.90 -2.57
C PHE A 170 24.20 28.58 -2.03
N ILE A 171 23.27 27.80 -1.48
CA ILE A 171 22.08 28.30 -0.77
C ILE A 171 22.02 27.75 0.64
N SER A 172 21.40 28.52 1.55
CA SER A 172 21.09 28.05 2.90
C SER A 172 19.78 27.26 2.94
N SER A 173 19.61 26.42 3.96
CA SER A 173 18.35 25.69 4.15
C SER A 173 17.14 26.60 4.32
N SER A 174 17.31 27.80 4.90
CA SER A 174 16.22 28.76 5.01
C SER A 174 15.81 29.31 3.65
N ALA A 175 16.77 29.61 2.77
CA ALA A 175 16.48 30.11 1.42
C ALA A 175 15.81 29.03 0.55
N ALA A 176 16.15 27.76 0.73
CA ALA A 176 15.57 26.65 -0.02
C ALA A 176 14.13 26.27 0.39
N LYS A 177 13.64 26.75 1.55
CA LYS A 177 12.28 26.48 2.06
C LYS A 177 11.27 27.58 1.75
N VAL A 178 11.74 28.71 1.20
CA VAL A 178 10.91 29.85 0.79
C VAL A 178 10.47 29.64 -0.65
#